data_AF-A0A2G0XAT8-F1
#
_entry.id   AF-A0A2G0XAT8-F1
#
_cell.length_a   1.000
_cell.length_b   1.000
_cell.length_c   1.000
_cell.angle_alpha   90.00
_cell.angle_beta   90.00
_cell.angle_gamma   90.00
#
_symmetry.space_group_name_H-M   'P 1'
#
loop_
_entity.id
_entity.type
_entity.pdbx_description
1 polymer ?
#
loop_
_entity_poly.entity_id
_entity_poly.type
_entity_poly.pdbx_seq_one_letter_code
_entity_poly.pdbx_strand_id
1 'polypeptide(L)'
;MSLSVLRFAWSKVRDHKVSKYALLLITPVVVKPLDFSSTNRPLHLRLQGLWGLPLVVAGVWAALAGLILEWTYGNSAGSGVSVAEAFTVLGRLKNMTWVLVTASTVILLYSISILRWGFHCAAIRLLRRWFPSISMPHCLFFVVNTSGWGLWLAIYIYGLFQAIKWWVSAGKPTYAPDVSNLTEPLLHLAVLCALGGLLHLTTRNSNEGLRALYGGHRGLSFLVNLVGIILMFLLGSISLMLG
;
A
#
# COMPACT_ATOMS: atom_id res chain seq x y z
N MET A 1 36.74 0.23 -9.11
CA MET A 1 35.55 0.79 -9.81
C MET A 1 35.52 2.30 -9.56
N SER A 2 35.60 3.15 -10.58
CA SER A 2 35.73 4.60 -10.36
C SER A 2 34.44 5.22 -9.82
N LEU A 3 34.57 6.28 -9.03
CA LEU A 3 33.45 7.03 -8.45
C LEU A 3 32.51 7.61 -9.53
N SER A 4 33.03 7.86 -10.73
CA SER A 4 32.26 8.36 -11.89
C SER A 4 31.33 7.29 -12.48
N VAL A 5 31.77 6.03 -12.57
CA VAL A 5 30.94 4.92 -13.04
C VAL A 5 29.80 4.62 -12.06
N LEU A 6 30.08 4.67 -10.75
CA LEU A 6 29.06 4.55 -9.70
C LEU A 6 28.02 5.66 -9.76
N ARG A 7 28.43 6.93 -9.97
CA ARG A 7 27.50 8.05 -10.13
C ARG A 7 26.63 7.93 -11.38
N PHE A 8 27.20 7.45 -12.49
CA PHE A 8 26.47 7.23 -13.74
C PHE A 8 25.47 6.06 -13.63
N ALA A 9 25.89 4.92 -13.07
CA ALA A 9 24.99 3.80 -12.82
C ALA A 9 23.85 4.21 -11.87
N TRP A 10 24.17 4.99 -10.84
CA TRP A 10 23.18 5.54 -9.92
C TRP A 10 22.19 6.49 -10.59
N SER A 11 22.64 7.39 -11.48
CA SER A 11 21.70 8.27 -12.19
C SER A 11 20.73 7.48 -13.06
N LYS A 12 21.21 6.43 -13.74
CA LYS A 12 20.35 5.53 -14.53
C LYS A 12 19.33 4.80 -13.66
N VAL A 13 19.72 4.25 -12.50
CA VAL A 13 18.80 3.61 -11.57
C VAL A 13 17.80 4.61 -10.97
N ARG A 14 18.27 5.80 -10.61
CA ARG A 14 17.45 6.85 -9.99
C ARG A 14 16.30 7.30 -10.90
N ASP A 15 16.58 7.39 -12.20
CA ASP A 15 15.65 7.95 -13.17
C ASP A 15 14.78 6.85 -13.83
N HIS A 16 15.01 5.58 -13.51
CA HIS A 16 14.27 4.44 -14.07
C HIS A 16 12.90 4.20 -13.38
N LYS A 17 11.87 3.90 -14.18
CA LYS A 17 10.49 3.65 -13.68
C LYS A 17 10.42 2.44 -12.74
N VAL A 18 11.15 1.36 -13.02
CA VAL A 18 11.14 0.12 -12.23
C VAL A 18 11.64 0.35 -10.80
N SER A 19 12.60 1.26 -10.61
CA SER A 19 13.13 1.60 -9.28
C SER A 19 12.07 2.17 -8.35
N LYS A 20 11.02 2.81 -8.89
CA LYS A 20 9.87 3.30 -8.11
C LYS A 20 8.99 2.16 -7.60
N TYR A 21 8.78 1.13 -8.41
CA TYR A 21 8.02 -0.06 -8.00
C TYR A 21 8.80 -0.88 -6.96
N ALA A 22 10.11 -1.06 -7.16
CA ALA A 22 10.97 -1.71 -6.17
C ALA A 22 10.96 -0.95 -4.84
N LEU A 23 11.05 0.39 -4.89
CA LEU A 23 10.92 1.23 -3.70
C LEU A 23 9.55 1.05 -3.04
N LEU A 24 8.45 1.12 -3.79
CA LEU A 24 7.10 0.95 -3.26
C LEU A 24 6.94 -0.38 -2.52
N LEU A 25 7.48 -1.46 -3.09
CA LEU A 25 7.41 -2.79 -2.51
C LEU A 25 8.13 -2.87 -1.15
N ILE A 26 9.33 -2.29 -1.05
CA ILE A 26 10.13 -2.33 0.19
C ILE A 26 9.79 -1.20 1.18
N THR A 27 9.05 -0.18 0.74
CA THR A 27 8.78 1.03 1.53
C THR A 27 8.25 0.74 2.92
N PRO A 28 7.22 -0.11 3.10
CA PRO A 28 6.71 -0.43 4.44
C PRO A 28 7.78 -1.06 5.36
N VAL A 29 8.79 -1.73 4.79
CA VAL A 29 9.82 -2.48 5.52
C VAL A 29 10.98 -1.59 5.93
N VAL A 30 11.42 -0.67 5.07
CA VAL A 30 12.73 0.00 5.24
C VAL A 30 12.65 1.51 5.50
N VAL A 31 11.53 2.16 5.17
CA VAL A 31 11.44 3.62 5.18
C VAL A 31 10.94 4.13 6.53
N LYS A 32 11.69 5.02 7.17
CA LYS A 32 11.33 5.68 8.43
C LYS A 32 11.00 7.16 8.22
N PRO A 33 10.19 7.79 9.10
CA PRO A 33 9.84 9.20 9.00
C PRO A 33 11.05 10.16 8.95
N LEU A 34 12.06 9.89 9.79
CA LEU A 34 13.24 10.74 9.91
C LEU A 34 14.22 10.60 8.74
N ASP A 35 14.06 9.57 7.90
CA ASP A 35 14.89 9.37 6.70
C ASP A 35 14.63 10.46 5.63
N PHE A 36 13.53 11.21 5.76
CA PHE A 36 13.20 12.33 4.88
C PHE A 36 13.76 13.68 5.38
N SER A 37 14.58 13.68 6.44
CA SER A 37 15.31 14.87 6.89
C SER A 37 16.42 15.27 5.89
N SER A 38 16.76 16.57 5.87
CA SER A 38 17.71 17.14 4.90
C SER A 38 19.16 16.66 5.10
N THR A 39 19.52 16.27 6.32
CA THR A 39 20.90 16.01 6.71
C THR A 39 21.40 14.59 6.42
N ASN A 40 20.52 13.57 6.33
CA ASN A 40 20.95 12.18 6.14
C ASN A 40 19.93 11.33 5.36
N ARG A 41 19.46 11.82 4.20
CA ARG A 41 18.50 11.08 3.38
C ARG A 41 19.13 9.84 2.73
N PRO A 42 18.64 8.61 2.99
CA PRO A 42 19.12 7.38 2.34
C PRO A 42 19.00 7.44 0.81
N LEU A 43 19.90 6.73 0.12
CA LEU A 43 19.97 6.71 -1.36
C LEU A 43 18.62 6.36 -2.00
N HIS A 44 17.93 5.33 -1.51
CA HIS A 44 16.64 4.88 -2.03
C HIS A 44 15.51 5.93 -1.88
N LEU A 45 15.67 6.92 -0.98
CA LEU A 45 14.73 8.03 -0.85
C LEU A 45 15.10 9.26 -1.69
N ARG A 46 16.27 9.28 -2.36
CA ARG A 46 16.67 10.36 -3.27
C ARG A 46 16.13 10.19 -4.69
N LEU A 47 15.28 9.19 -4.92
CA LEU A 47 14.61 8.96 -6.20
C LEU A 47 13.73 10.17 -6.57
N GLN A 48 13.68 10.51 -7.85
CA GLN A 48 12.84 11.60 -8.35
C GLN A 48 11.38 11.15 -8.50
N GLY A 49 10.45 12.07 -8.26
CA GLY A 49 9.01 11.83 -8.50
C GLY A 49 8.33 10.94 -7.45
N LEU A 50 8.83 10.90 -6.22
CA LEU A 50 8.19 10.19 -5.09
C LEU A 50 6.78 10.72 -4.78
N TRP A 51 6.52 11.99 -5.08
CA TRP A 51 5.17 12.55 -5.02
C TRP A 51 4.22 11.89 -6.02
N GLY A 52 4.72 11.36 -7.14
CA GLY A 52 3.89 10.67 -8.14
C GLY A 52 3.55 9.21 -7.80
N LEU A 53 3.97 8.69 -6.64
CA LEU A 53 3.70 7.31 -6.26
C LEU A 53 2.20 6.96 -6.13
N PRO A 54 1.31 7.82 -5.62
CA PRO A 54 -0.12 7.55 -5.61
C PRO A 54 -0.70 7.27 -7.01
N LEU A 55 -0.21 7.93 -8.06
CA LEU A 55 -0.63 7.68 -9.44
C LEU A 55 -0.20 6.29 -9.93
N VAL A 56 1.01 5.87 -9.55
CA VAL A 56 1.51 4.52 -9.89
C VAL A 56 0.62 3.46 -9.25
N VAL A 57 0.32 3.62 -7.96
CA VAL A 57 -0.54 2.69 -7.21
C VAL A 57 -1.97 2.70 -7.75
N ALA A 58 -2.49 3.87 -8.11
CA ALA A 58 -3.81 4.00 -8.73
C ALA A 58 -3.92 3.26 -10.07
N GLY A 59 -2.87 3.27 -10.89
CA GLY A 59 -2.82 2.47 -12.11
C GLY A 59 -2.86 0.95 -11.84
N VAL A 60 -2.21 0.48 -10.77
CA VAL A 60 -2.27 -0.93 -10.34
C VAL A 60 -3.70 -1.30 -9.92
N TRP A 61 -4.35 -0.45 -9.13
CA TRP A 61 -5.74 -0.65 -8.73
C TRP A 61 -6.72 -0.62 -9.90
N ALA A 62 -6.53 0.30 -10.85
CA ALA A 62 -7.35 0.38 -12.05
C ALA A 62 -7.22 -0.89 -12.92
N ALA A 63 -6.00 -1.42 -13.08
CA ALA A 63 -5.77 -2.68 -13.76
C ALA A 63 -6.44 -3.85 -13.03
N LEU A 64 -6.29 -3.94 -11.71
CA LEU A 64 -6.92 -4.97 -10.88
C LEU A 64 -8.45 -4.92 -10.98
N ALA A 65 -9.05 -3.73 -10.86
CA ALA A 65 -10.48 -3.55 -10.99
C ALA A 65 -10.99 -3.93 -12.38
N GLY A 66 -10.23 -3.62 -13.43
CA GLY A 66 -10.53 -4.05 -14.80
C GLY A 66 -10.54 -5.58 -14.96
N LEU A 67 -9.61 -6.29 -14.33
CA LEU A 67 -9.58 -7.76 -14.32
C LEU A 67 -10.77 -8.37 -13.57
N ILE A 68 -11.11 -7.80 -12.42
CA ILE A 68 -12.28 -8.23 -11.63
C ILE A 68 -13.56 -8.01 -12.42
N LEU A 69 -13.72 -6.83 -13.02
CA LEU A 69 -14.87 -6.48 -13.84
C LEU A 69 -15.03 -7.44 -15.02
N GLU A 70 -13.94 -7.73 -15.73
CA GLU A 70 -13.93 -8.67 -16.87
C GLU A 70 -14.37 -10.07 -16.46
N TRP A 71 -13.85 -10.59 -15.35
CA TRP A 71 -14.24 -11.90 -14.84
C TRP A 71 -15.71 -11.94 -14.37
N THR A 72 -16.15 -10.93 -13.62
CA THR A 72 -17.53 -10.83 -13.13
C THR A 72 -18.52 -10.71 -14.30
N TYR A 73 -18.22 -9.85 -15.27
CA TYR A 73 -19.04 -9.69 -16.46
C TYR A 73 -19.14 -11.01 -17.23
N GLY A 74 -18.01 -11.69 -17.47
CA GLY A 74 -17.97 -12.98 -18.16
C GLY A 74 -18.79 -14.08 -17.48
N ASN A 75 -18.88 -14.08 -16.14
CA ASN A 75 -19.72 -15.02 -15.41
C ASN A 75 -21.22 -14.64 -15.38
N SER A 76 -21.54 -13.38 -15.64
CA SER A 76 -22.91 -12.84 -15.58
C SER A 76 -23.58 -12.68 -16.95
N ALA A 77 -22.80 -12.64 -18.03
CA ALA A 77 -23.30 -12.46 -19.38
C ALA A 77 -24.12 -13.69 -19.81
N GLY A 78 -25.37 -13.45 -20.22
CA GLY A 78 -26.24 -14.53 -20.72
C GLY A 78 -25.72 -15.12 -22.04
N SER A 79 -26.05 -16.39 -22.29
CA SER A 79 -25.64 -17.13 -23.50
C SER A 79 -26.16 -16.55 -24.82
N GLY A 80 -27.04 -15.54 -24.78
CA GLY A 80 -27.60 -14.85 -25.94
C GLY A 80 -26.86 -13.56 -26.35
N VAL A 81 -25.83 -13.13 -25.61
CA VAL A 81 -25.08 -11.91 -25.94
C VAL A 81 -24.06 -12.21 -27.03
N SER A 82 -24.08 -11.44 -28.12
CA SER A 82 -23.08 -11.59 -29.18
C SER A 82 -21.69 -11.20 -28.68
N VAL A 83 -20.65 -11.87 -29.19
CA VAL A 83 -19.25 -11.60 -28.79
C VAL A 83 -18.86 -10.14 -29.04
N ALA A 84 -19.31 -9.55 -30.16
CA ALA A 84 -19.03 -8.16 -30.50
C ALA A 84 -19.70 -7.15 -29.54
N GLU A 85 -20.94 -7.43 -29.13
CA GLU A 85 -21.66 -6.63 -28.15
C GLU A 85 -21.00 -6.73 -26.76
N ALA A 86 -20.62 -7.94 -26.35
CA ALA A 86 -19.89 -8.19 -25.10
C ALA A 86 -18.57 -7.40 -25.04
N PHE A 87 -17.78 -7.39 -26.13
CA PHE A 87 -16.53 -6.61 -26.18
C PHE A 87 -16.77 -5.11 -26.13
N THR A 88 -17.83 -4.61 -26.78
CA THR A 88 -18.16 -3.18 -26.79
C THR A 88 -18.56 -2.69 -25.40
N VAL A 89 -19.46 -3.43 -24.74
CA VAL A 89 -19.91 -3.13 -23.37
C VAL A 89 -18.75 -3.24 -22.39
N LEU A 90 -17.97 -4.32 -22.45
CA LEU A 90 -16.83 -4.53 -21.56
C LEU A 90 -15.75 -3.46 -21.77
N GLY A 91 -15.46 -3.08 -23.02
CA GLY A 91 -14.50 -2.02 -23.33
C GLY A 91 -14.91 -0.67 -22.73
N ARG A 92 -16.19 -0.30 -22.85
CA ARG A 92 -16.72 0.93 -22.24
C ARG A 92 -16.64 0.88 -20.71
N LEU A 93 -17.06 -0.23 -20.10
CA LEU A 93 -17.02 -0.39 -18.64
C LEU A 93 -15.58 -0.34 -18.13
N LYS A 94 -14.63 -1.02 -18.77
CA LYS A 94 -13.22 -0.99 -18.39
C LYS A 94 -12.62 0.40 -18.47
N ASN A 95 -12.95 1.20 -19.50
CA ASN A 95 -12.50 2.59 -19.59
C ASN A 95 -13.07 3.46 -18.46
N MET A 96 -14.36 3.33 -18.15
CA MET A 96 -14.97 4.06 -17.03
C MET A 96 -14.37 3.65 -15.69
N THR A 97 -14.26 2.35 -15.45
CA THR A 97 -13.60 1.78 -14.25
C THR A 97 -12.18 2.28 -14.12
N TRP A 98 -11.42 2.32 -15.22
CA TRP A 98 -10.04 2.80 -15.20
C TRP A 98 -9.96 4.24 -14.69
N VAL A 99 -10.77 5.14 -15.24
CA VAL A 99 -10.78 6.56 -14.84
C VAL A 99 -11.24 6.73 -13.39
N LEU A 100 -12.37 6.11 -13.02
CA LEU A 100 -12.97 6.25 -11.69
C LEU A 100 -12.07 5.66 -10.60
N VAL A 101 -11.54 4.46 -10.79
CA VAL A 101 -10.65 3.80 -9.83
C VAL A 101 -9.33 4.56 -9.74
N THR A 102 -8.79 5.06 -10.86
CA THR A 102 -7.58 5.89 -10.81
C THR A 102 -7.81 7.15 -9.99
N ALA A 103 -8.84 7.94 -10.32
CA ALA A 103 -9.12 9.20 -9.65
C ALA A 103 -9.41 9.01 -8.15
N SER A 104 -10.31 8.07 -7.82
CA SER A 104 -10.67 7.78 -6.42
C SER A 104 -9.47 7.28 -5.61
N THR A 105 -8.63 6.39 -6.17
CA THR A 105 -7.45 5.89 -5.47
C THR A 105 -6.42 6.99 -5.22
N VAL A 106 -6.17 7.85 -6.21
CA VAL A 106 -5.25 9.00 -6.05
C VAL A 106 -5.76 9.94 -4.94
N ILE A 107 -7.04 10.32 -5.00
CA ILE A 107 -7.66 11.21 -4.01
C ILE A 107 -7.57 10.57 -2.63
N LEU A 108 -7.91 9.28 -2.50
CA LEU A 108 -7.88 8.55 -1.24
C LEU A 108 -6.47 8.49 -0.65
N LEU A 109 -5.47 8.09 -1.43
CA LEU A 109 -4.09 7.96 -0.96
C LEU A 109 -3.51 9.31 -0.52
N TYR A 110 -3.76 10.39 -1.27
CA TYR A 110 -3.33 11.73 -0.85
C TYR A 110 -4.07 12.20 0.40
N SER A 111 -5.39 11.99 0.47
CA SER A 111 -6.20 12.39 1.62
C SER A 111 -5.72 11.70 2.90
N ILE A 112 -5.54 10.37 2.86
CA ILE A 112 -4.99 9.61 3.99
C ILE A 112 -3.60 10.12 4.37
N SER A 113 -2.74 10.39 3.39
CA SER A 113 -1.38 10.87 3.66
C SER A 113 -1.37 12.23 4.36
N ILE A 114 -2.17 13.17 3.87
CA ILE A 114 -2.28 14.54 4.41
C ILE A 114 -2.94 14.51 5.80
N LEU A 115 -3.99 13.71 5.99
CA LEU A 115 -4.65 13.56 7.29
C LEU A 115 -3.69 12.98 8.34
N ARG A 116 -2.97 11.91 8.00
CA ARG A 116 -1.95 11.33 8.89
C ARG A 116 -0.85 12.34 9.22
N TRP A 117 -0.33 13.03 8.21
CA TRP A 117 0.69 14.06 8.40
C TRP A 117 0.20 15.21 9.28
N GLY A 118 -0.98 15.74 9.00
CA GLY A 118 -1.61 16.84 9.74
C GLY A 118 -1.86 16.47 11.19
N PHE A 119 -2.37 15.25 11.44
CA PHE A 119 -2.55 14.71 12.78
C PHE A 119 -1.24 14.66 13.57
N HIS A 120 -0.19 14.08 13.00
CA HIS A 120 1.11 14.01 13.68
C HIS A 120 1.74 15.41 13.87
N CYS A 121 1.60 16.32 12.90
CA CYS A 121 2.04 17.71 13.06
C CYS A 121 1.31 18.42 14.21
N ALA A 122 -0.02 18.28 14.30
CA ALA A 122 -0.82 18.88 15.37
C ALA A 122 -0.43 18.31 16.74
N ALA A 123 -0.33 16.99 16.85
CA ALA A 123 0.10 16.32 18.07
C ALA A 123 1.49 16.79 18.52
N ILE A 124 2.45 16.88 17.60
CA ILE A 124 3.82 17.29 17.92
C ILE A 124 3.88 18.77 18.31
N ARG A 125 3.11 19.65 17.64
CA ARG A 125 3.04 21.07 18.03
C ARG A 125 2.54 21.22 19.47
N LEU A 126 1.51 20.46 19.84
CA LEU A 126 0.98 20.45 21.20
C LEU A 126 2.02 19.93 22.21
N LEU A 127 2.64 18.79 21.89
CA LEU A 127 3.54 18.08 22.81
C LEU A 127 4.91 18.76 22.98
N ARG A 128 5.38 19.52 21.98
CA ARG A 128 6.69 20.17 22.01
C ARG A 128 6.84 21.18 23.15
N ARG A 129 5.73 21.68 23.72
CA ARG A 129 5.76 22.51 24.94
C ARG A 129 6.38 21.77 26.14
N TRP A 130 6.16 20.47 26.25
CA TRP A 130 6.66 19.64 27.36
C TRP A 130 7.84 18.74 26.95
N PHE A 131 7.98 18.45 25.66
CA PHE A 131 9.02 17.57 25.12
C PHE A 131 9.75 18.23 23.92
N PRO A 132 10.79 19.05 24.17
CA PRO A 132 11.47 19.81 23.12
C PRO A 132 12.20 18.95 22.08
N SER A 133 12.59 17.72 22.45
CA SER A 133 13.33 16.77 21.61
C SER A 133 12.51 16.12 20.49
N ILE A 134 11.20 16.39 20.43
CA ILE A 134 10.29 15.83 19.41
C ILE A 134 10.51 16.49 18.05
N SER A 135 10.57 15.67 17.00
CA SER A 135 10.92 16.06 15.63
C SER A 135 9.71 16.10 14.71
N MET A 136 9.61 17.13 13.87
CA MET A 136 8.52 17.25 12.89
C MET A 136 8.72 16.28 11.72
N PRO A 137 7.68 15.52 11.32
CA PRO A 137 7.78 14.65 10.17
C PRO A 137 7.59 15.41 8.85
N HIS A 138 8.27 14.93 7.81
CA HIS A 138 8.11 15.45 6.46
C HIS A 138 6.88 14.83 5.77
N CYS A 139 6.04 15.63 5.12
CA CYS A 139 4.80 15.13 4.47
C CYS A 139 5.06 14.01 3.45
N LEU A 140 6.14 14.13 2.66
CA LEU A 140 6.55 13.12 1.69
C LEU A 140 6.70 11.70 2.28
N PHE A 141 7.09 11.56 3.55
CA PHE A 141 7.11 10.25 4.22
C PHE A 141 5.73 9.59 4.17
N PHE A 142 4.68 10.35 4.53
CA PHE A 142 3.32 9.81 4.58
C PHE A 142 2.80 9.47 3.19
N VAL A 143 3.14 10.25 2.16
CA VAL A 143 2.79 9.92 0.77
C VAL A 143 3.44 8.62 0.31
N VAL A 144 4.75 8.48 0.55
CA VAL A 144 5.51 7.29 0.17
C VAL A 144 5.01 6.07 0.95
N ASN A 145 4.88 6.20 2.28
CA ASN A 145 4.43 5.13 3.16
C ASN A 145 2.99 4.66 2.85
N THR A 146 2.06 5.59 2.68
CA THR A 146 0.66 5.27 2.35
C THR A 146 0.56 4.64 0.96
N SER A 147 1.35 5.11 -0.01
CA SER A 147 1.41 4.47 -1.34
C SER A 147 1.97 3.04 -1.27
N GLY A 148 3.00 2.80 -0.46
CA GLY A 148 3.55 1.46 -0.24
C GLY A 148 2.50 0.49 0.33
N TRP A 149 1.77 0.92 1.37
CA TRP A 149 0.64 0.15 1.91
C TRP A 149 -0.49 -0.06 0.90
N GLY A 150 -0.81 0.97 0.10
CA GLY A 150 -1.80 0.87 -0.97
C GLY A 150 -1.42 -0.15 -2.05
N LEU A 151 -0.12 -0.29 -2.37
CA LEU A 151 0.37 -1.31 -3.27
C LEU A 151 0.28 -2.72 -2.65
N TRP A 152 0.69 -2.88 -1.39
CA TRP A 152 0.59 -4.16 -0.68
C TRP A 152 -0.86 -4.65 -0.61
N LEU A 153 -1.80 -3.75 -0.31
CA LEU A 153 -3.23 -4.07 -0.32
C LEU A 153 -3.71 -4.53 -1.70
N ALA A 154 -3.28 -3.88 -2.79
CA ALA A 154 -3.60 -4.31 -4.15
C ALA A 154 -3.08 -5.72 -4.46
N ILE A 155 -1.85 -6.04 -4.03
CA ILE A 155 -1.25 -7.37 -4.19
C ILE A 155 -2.07 -8.42 -3.42
N TYR A 156 -2.45 -8.13 -2.17
CA TYR A 156 -3.28 -9.04 -1.38
C TYR A 156 -4.65 -9.29 -2.02
N ILE A 157 -5.31 -8.26 -2.51
CA ILE A 157 -6.62 -8.40 -3.17
C ILE A 157 -6.49 -9.13 -4.50
N TYR A 158 -5.42 -8.90 -5.26
CA TYR A 158 -5.15 -9.68 -6.47
C TYR A 158 -4.97 -11.16 -6.15
N GLY A 159 -4.19 -11.50 -5.11
CA GLY A 159 -4.03 -12.88 -4.66
C GLY A 159 -5.36 -13.52 -4.24
N LEU A 160 -6.16 -12.79 -3.44
CA LEU A 160 -7.51 -13.23 -3.06
C LEU A 160 -8.42 -13.44 -4.27
N PHE A 161 -8.40 -12.53 -5.23
CA PHE A 161 -9.16 -12.64 -6.46
C PHE A 161 -8.78 -13.88 -7.26
N GLN A 162 -7.48 -14.17 -7.42
CA GLN A 162 -7.02 -15.38 -8.10
C GLN A 162 -7.42 -16.65 -7.33
N ALA A 163 -7.35 -16.64 -6.00
CA ALA A 163 -7.82 -17.75 -5.17
C ALA A 163 -9.33 -18.00 -5.36
N ILE A 164 -10.14 -16.95 -5.40
CA ILE A 164 -11.59 -17.04 -5.68
C ILE A 164 -11.83 -17.60 -7.09
N LYS A 165 -11.12 -17.09 -8.10
CA LYS A 165 -11.24 -17.60 -9.48
C LYS A 165 -10.93 -19.09 -9.55
N TRP A 166 -9.81 -19.50 -8.95
CA TRP A 166 -9.41 -20.90 -8.88
C TRP A 166 -10.49 -21.73 -8.18
N TRP A 167 -10.95 -21.29 -7.01
CA TRP A 167 -11.99 -21.97 -6.22
C TRP A 167 -13.28 -22.20 -7.01
N VAL A 168 -13.72 -21.20 -7.77
CA VAL A 168 -14.90 -21.32 -8.65
C VAL A 168 -14.64 -22.29 -9.79
N SER A 169 -13.48 -22.20 -10.46
CA SER A 169 -13.13 -23.09 -11.59
C SER A 169 -12.94 -24.56 -11.18
N ALA A 170 -12.43 -24.81 -9.98
CA ALA A 170 -12.19 -26.15 -9.44
C ALA A 170 -13.47 -26.80 -8.86
N GLY A 171 -14.64 -26.17 -8.99
CA GLY A 171 -15.91 -26.73 -8.55
C GLY A 171 -16.13 -26.69 -7.03
N LYS A 172 -15.49 -25.76 -6.31
CA LYS A 172 -15.50 -25.65 -4.84
C LYS A 172 -14.98 -26.95 -4.20
N PRO A 173 -13.64 -27.16 -4.19
CA PRO A 173 -13.07 -28.41 -3.74
C PRO A 173 -13.56 -28.76 -2.32
N THR A 174 -14.11 -29.95 -2.15
CA THR A 174 -14.32 -30.55 -0.84
C THR A 174 -12.93 -30.65 -0.20
N TYR A 175 -12.72 -29.96 0.92
CA TYR A 175 -11.44 -29.99 1.61
C TYR A 175 -11.22 -31.39 2.17
N ALA A 176 -10.55 -32.25 1.39
CA ALA A 176 -10.04 -33.53 1.80
C ALA A 176 -8.53 -33.36 1.96
N PRO A 177 -8.01 -33.23 3.20
CA PRO A 177 -6.58 -33.14 3.41
C PRO A 177 -5.93 -34.44 2.93
N ASP A 178 -5.17 -34.36 1.84
CA ASP A 178 -4.40 -35.48 1.34
C ASP A 178 -3.17 -35.67 2.25
N VAL A 179 -3.30 -36.60 3.19
CA VAL A 179 -2.26 -36.92 4.18
C VAL A 179 -0.99 -37.50 3.53
N SER A 180 -1.05 -37.89 2.25
CA SER A 180 0.07 -38.47 1.50
C SER A 180 0.96 -37.43 0.79
N ASN A 181 0.49 -36.18 0.62
CA ASN A 181 1.22 -35.10 -0.04
C ASN A 181 1.41 -33.89 0.89
N LEU A 182 2.40 -33.98 1.79
CA LEU A 182 2.74 -32.91 2.74
C LEU A 182 3.50 -31.73 2.11
N THR A 183 3.93 -31.83 0.85
CA THR A 183 4.72 -30.78 0.19
C THR A 183 3.92 -29.50 0.00
N GLU A 184 2.65 -29.62 -0.39
CA GLU A 184 1.77 -28.45 -0.54
C GLU A 184 1.47 -27.77 0.80
N PRO A 185 1.00 -28.46 1.87
CA PRO A 185 0.82 -27.86 3.19
C PRO A 185 2.07 -27.16 3.72
N LEU A 186 3.26 -27.76 3.56
CA LEU A 186 4.52 -27.16 3.99
C LEU A 186 4.88 -25.90 3.19
N LEU A 187 4.61 -25.90 1.88
CA LEU A 187 4.79 -24.70 1.05
C LEU A 187 3.86 -23.57 1.49
N HIS A 188 2.58 -23.86 1.75
CA HIS A 188 1.64 -22.87 2.26
C HIS A 188 2.07 -22.31 3.61
N LEU A 189 2.55 -23.17 4.51
CA LEU A 189 3.08 -22.76 5.81
C LEU A 189 4.32 -21.88 5.66
N ALA A 190 5.25 -22.23 4.76
CA ALA A 190 6.43 -21.43 4.46
C ALA A 190 6.06 -20.05 3.92
N VAL A 191 5.08 -19.96 3.01
CA VAL A 191 4.56 -18.69 2.48
C VAL A 191 3.90 -17.87 3.61
N LEU A 192 3.09 -18.47 4.46
CA LEU A 192 2.47 -17.79 5.61
C LEU A 192 3.53 -17.28 6.59
N CYS A 193 4.56 -18.07 6.89
CA CYS A 193 5.68 -17.65 7.74
C CYS A 193 6.44 -16.47 7.11
N ALA A 194 6.71 -16.51 5.80
CA ALA A 194 7.38 -15.42 5.09
C ALA A 194 6.54 -14.12 5.12
N LEU A 195 5.23 -14.22 4.86
CA LEU A 195 4.30 -13.09 4.93
C LEU A 195 4.21 -12.55 6.37
N GLY A 196 4.09 -13.43 7.36
CA GLY A 196 4.07 -13.06 8.78
C GLY A 196 5.36 -12.37 9.23
N GLY A 197 6.52 -12.86 8.79
CA GLY A 197 7.82 -12.23 9.03
C GLY A 197 7.93 -10.84 8.38
N LEU A 198 7.48 -10.69 7.13
CA LEU A 198 7.40 -9.40 6.45
C LEU A 198 6.45 -8.43 7.17
N LEU A 199 5.26 -8.88 7.54
CA LEU A 199 4.30 -8.09 8.35
C LEU A 199 4.92 -7.67 9.69
N HIS A 200 5.58 -8.58 10.40
CA HIS A 200 6.25 -8.25 11.64
C HIS A 200 7.32 -7.16 11.45
N LEU A 201 8.17 -7.29 10.42
CA LEU A 201 9.22 -6.31 10.11
C LEU A 201 8.63 -4.95 9.74
N THR A 202 7.58 -4.91 8.92
CA THR A 202 6.90 -3.65 8.55
C THR A 202 6.27 -2.96 9.75
N THR A 203 5.53 -3.70 10.58
CA THR A 203 4.91 -3.16 11.81
C THR A 203 5.99 -2.65 12.77
N ARG A 204 7.05 -3.43 12.98
CA ARG A 204 8.17 -3.02 13.82
C ARG A 204 8.83 -1.75 13.30
N ASN A 205 9.15 -1.69 12.01
CA ASN A 205 9.78 -0.53 11.40
C ASN A 205 8.90 0.73 11.47
N SER A 206 7.60 0.58 11.22
CA SER A 206 6.63 1.68 11.35
C SER A 206 6.53 2.19 12.78
N ASN A 207 6.47 1.29 13.77
CA ASN A 207 6.37 1.65 15.18
C ASN A 207 7.65 2.31 15.70
N GLU A 208 8.82 1.74 15.39
CA GLU A 208 10.10 2.33 15.76
C GLU A 208 10.33 3.68 15.05
N GLY A 209 9.97 3.78 13.78
CA GLY A 209 10.08 5.00 12.98
C GLY A 209 9.19 6.13 13.49
N LEU A 210 7.91 5.85 13.78
CA LEU A 210 7.00 6.83 14.38
C LEU A 210 7.44 7.21 15.79
N ARG A 211 7.89 6.24 16.60
CA ARG A 211 8.41 6.51 17.95
C ARG A 211 9.61 7.47 17.93
N ALA A 212 10.45 7.41 16.90
CA ALA A 212 11.57 8.32 16.75
C ALA A 212 11.14 9.78 16.57
N LEU A 213 9.94 10.04 16.00
CA LEU A 213 9.37 11.40 15.98
C LEU A 213 9.13 11.93 17.38
N TYR A 214 8.67 11.05 18.29
CA TYR A 214 8.35 11.35 19.68
C TYR A 214 9.56 11.22 20.62
N GLY A 215 10.77 11.52 20.14
CA GLY A 215 12.00 11.50 20.97
C GLY A 215 12.35 10.12 21.54
N GLY A 216 11.81 9.04 20.98
CA GLY A 216 12.01 7.68 21.51
C GLY A 216 11.02 7.27 22.60
N HIS A 217 10.12 8.15 23.05
CA HIS A 217 9.18 7.87 24.12
C HIS A 217 8.09 6.88 23.68
N ARG A 218 8.14 5.65 24.20
CA ARG A 218 7.18 4.58 23.88
C ARG A 218 5.74 4.95 24.28
N GLY A 219 5.55 5.43 25.52
CA GLY A 219 4.22 5.80 26.03
C GLY A 219 3.57 6.93 25.22
N LEU A 220 4.36 7.94 24.84
CA LEU A 220 3.87 9.07 24.07
C LEU A 220 3.45 8.66 22.65
N SER A 221 4.31 7.88 21.97
CA SER A 221 3.99 7.34 20.66
C SER A 221 2.76 6.43 20.70
N PHE A 222 2.61 5.62 21.75
CA PHE A 222 1.44 4.76 21.93
C PHE A 222 0.17 5.59 22.13
N LEU A 223 0.20 6.59 23.01
CA LEU A 223 -0.95 7.45 23.29
C LEU A 223 -1.42 8.18 22.03
N VAL A 224 -0.49 8.76 21.26
CA VAL A 224 -0.84 9.47 20.03
C VAL A 224 -1.44 8.52 19.00
N ASN A 225 -0.88 7.32 18.84
CA ASN A 225 -1.46 6.31 17.94
C ASN A 225 -2.86 5.87 18.39
N LEU A 226 -3.07 5.65 19.70
CA LEU A 226 -4.36 5.28 20.26
C LEU A 226 -5.43 6.35 20.01
N VAL A 227 -5.09 7.62 20.26
CA VAL A 227 -5.99 8.75 19.96
C VAL A 227 -6.32 8.80 18.47
N GLY A 228 -5.34 8.59 17.60
CA GLY A 228 -5.57 8.51 16.16
C GLY A 228 -6.53 7.39 15.76
N ILE A 229 -6.40 6.20 16.35
CA ILE A 229 -7.31 5.07 16.12
C ILE A 229 -8.73 5.39 16.58
N ILE A 230 -8.88 5.97 17.78
CA ILE A 230 -10.19 6.35 18.33
C ILE A 230 -10.86 7.40 17.43
N LEU A 231 -10.12 8.42 16.99
CA LEU A 231 -10.64 9.45 16.08
C LEU A 231 -11.07 8.86 14.74
N MET A 232 -10.30 7.93 14.17
CA MET A 232 -10.67 7.24 12.93
C MET A 232 -11.93 6.39 13.11
N PHE A 233 -12.05 5.69 14.24
CA PHE A 233 -13.23 4.90 14.56
C PHE A 233 -14.48 5.80 14.70
N LEU A 234 -14.35 6.91 15.41
CA LEU A 234 -15.42 7.90 15.57
C LEU A 234 -15.84 8.48 14.21
N LEU A 235 -14.88 8.91 13.39
CA LEU A 235 -15.15 9.45 12.07
C LEU A 235 -15.88 8.43 11.18
N GLY A 236 -15.41 7.18 11.19
CA GLY A 236 -16.03 6.08 10.45
C GLY A 236 -17.45 5.79 10.91
N SER A 237 -17.69 5.76 12.23
CA SER A 237 -19.03 5.56 12.79
C SER A 237 -20.00 6.69 12.43
N ILE A 238 -19.54 7.95 12.42
CA ILE A 238 -20.35 9.10 12.03
C ILE A 238 -20.70 9.03 10.53
N SER A 239 -19.75 8.66 9.67
CA SER A 239 -20.01 8.46 8.24
C SER A 239 -21.02 7.33 7.98
N LEU A 240 -21.02 6.27 8.78
CA LEU A 240 -22.01 5.19 8.71
C LEU A 240 -23.40 5.58 9.21
N MET A 241 -23.50 6.57 10.10
CA MET A 241 -24.80 7.07 10.61
C MET A 241 -25.41 8.17 9.74
N LEU A 242 -24.62 8.83 8.89
CA LEU A 242 -25.04 9.92 8.01
C LEU A 242 -25.27 9.49 6.55
N GLY A 243 -24.92 8.25 6.20
CA GLY A 243 -25.19 7.64 4.89
C GLY A 243 -26.35 6.65 4.97
#